data_AF-A0A9E9NUN2-F1
#
_entry.id   AF-A0A9E9NUN2-F1
#
_cell.length_a   1.000
_cell.length_b   1.000
_cell.length_c   1.000
_cell.angle_alpha   90.00
_cell.angle_beta   90.00
_cell.angle_gamma   90.00
#
_symmetry.space_group_name_H-M   'P 1'
#
loop_
_entity.id
_entity.type
_entity.pdbx_description
1 polymer ?
#
loop_
_entity_poly.entity_id
_entity_poly.type
_entity_poly.pdbx_seq_one_letter_code
_entity_poly.pdbx_strand_id
1 'polypeptide(L)'
;MNRKIRSSVSAPKGVGGWLLLLIVMLAVYTPVMGFRNLYYDFIVSARALPALEANQAWVQYRMVVWVIFAIMCFFCLAAGYALWCIKRPMTVQLAIGVIWLVGPIVPLIHAAAASAIFHLDFAQTIKPFYVLIAASAIQCAIWTGYLLRSSRVKNTYYPADSGLKSGK
;
A
#
# COMPACT_ATOMS: atom_id res chain seq x y z
N MET A 1 47.98 -20.55 8.58
CA MET A 1 47.51 -19.15 8.57
C MET A 1 46.65 -18.93 7.33
N ASN A 2 45.34 -19.28 7.39
CA ASN A 2 44.46 -19.31 6.23
C ASN A 2 43.62 -18.03 6.14
N ARG A 3 44.13 -17.02 5.43
CA ARG A 3 43.42 -15.77 5.15
C ARG A 3 42.33 -16.09 4.10
N LYS A 4 41.10 -16.35 4.55
CA LYS A 4 39.93 -16.42 3.66
C LYS A 4 39.84 -15.09 2.91
N ILE A 5 40.22 -15.08 1.64
CA ILE A 5 39.90 -14.03 0.68
C ILE A 5 38.37 -14.09 0.53
N ARG A 6 37.64 -13.33 1.34
CA ARG A 6 36.24 -13.03 1.02
C ARG A 6 36.31 -12.14 -0.21
N SER A 7 35.87 -12.68 -1.34
CA SER A 7 35.56 -11.86 -2.51
C SER A 7 34.77 -10.65 -2.05
N SER A 8 35.24 -9.45 -2.41
CA SER A 8 34.62 -8.17 -2.08
C SER A 8 33.36 -7.96 -2.90
N VAL A 9 32.42 -8.92 -2.86
CA VAL A 9 31.09 -8.71 -3.42
C VAL A 9 30.47 -7.60 -2.59
N SER A 10 30.47 -6.39 -3.15
CA SER A 10 29.84 -5.23 -2.56
C SER A 10 28.41 -5.61 -2.18
N ALA A 11 28.09 -5.54 -0.89
CA ALA A 11 26.78 -5.92 -0.41
C ALA A 11 25.71 -5.11 -1.17
N PRO A 12 24.59 -5.73 -1.62
CA PRO A 12 23.61 -5.05 -2.44
C PRO A 12 23.06 -3.83 -1.69
N LYS A 13 23.19 -2.65 -2.28
CA LYS A 13 22.83 -1.34 -1.70
C LYS A 13 22.06 -0.51 -2.74
N GLY A 14 21.19 0.36 -2.26
CA GLY A 14 20.39 1.26 -3.09
C GLY A 14 19.08 0.63 -3.60
N VAL A 15 18.32 1.45 -4.31
CA VAL A 15 17.00 1.11 -4.82
C VAL A 15 17.15 0.37 -6.15
N GLY A 16 16.76 -0.91 -6.17
CA GLY A 16 16.85 -1.76 -7.35
C GLY A 16 16.25 -3.15 -7.10
N GLY A 17 16.07 -3.91 -8.18
CA GLY A 17 15.42 -5.23 -8.15
C GLY A 17 14.04 -5.19 -7.50
N TRP A 18 13.79 -6.11 -6.56
CA TRP A 18 12.53 -6.23 -5.82
C TRP A 18 12.09 -4.96 -5.09
N LEU A 19 13.02 -4.10 -4.66
CA LEU A 19 12.68 -2.85 -3.98
C LEU A 19 12.14 -1.80 -4.97
N LEU A 20 12.72 -1.71 -6.17
CA LEU A 20 12.19 -0.84 -7.23
C LEU A 20 10.82 -1.35 -7.68
N LEU A 21 10.66 -2.68 -7.83
CA LEU A 21 9.37 -3.27 -8.17
C LEU A 21 8.29 -2.87 -7.15
N LEU A 22 8.59 -2.98 -5.86
CA LEU A 22 7.67 -2.56 -4.80
C LEU A 22 7.29 -1.08 -4.92
N ILE A 23 8.27 -0.20 -5.18
CA ILE A 23 8.01 1.24 -5.32
C ILE A 23 7.10 1.53 -6.50
N VAL A 24 7.34 0.88 -7.65
CA VAL A 24 6.48 1.02 -8.84
C VAL A 24 5.08 0.47 -8.57
N MET A 25 4.98 -0.68 -7.91
CA MET A 25 3.71 -1.25 -7.53
C MET A 25 2.92 -0.29 -6.62
N LEU A 26 3.58 0.28 -5.62
CA LEU A 26 2.96 1.16 -4.64
C LEU A 26 2.58 2.53 -5.24
N ALA A 27 3.51 3.19 -5.93
CA ALA A 27 3.36 4.58 -6.36
C ALA A 27 2.66 4.73 -7.72
N VAL A 28 2.68 3.71 -8.58
CA VAL A 28 2.14 3.80 -9.95
C VAL A 28 1.02 2.80 -10.15
N TYR A 29 1.30 1.50 -9.99
CA TYR A 29 0.32 0.46 -10.31
C TYR A 29 -0.94 0.58 -9.44
N THR A 30 -0.79 0.74 -8.13
CA THR A 30 -1.92 0.84 -7.20
C THR A 30 -2.83 2.05 -7.51
N PRO A 31 -2.32 3.30 -7.64
CA PRO A 31 -3.16 4.42 -8.06
C PRO A 31 -3.82 4.22 -9.43
N VAL A 32 -3.09 3.74 -10.43
CA VAL A 32 -3.64 3.56 -11.78
C VAL A 32 -4.74 2.51 -11.81
N MET A 33 -4.51 1.37 -11.17
CA MET A 33 -5.49 0.28 -11.11
C MET A 33 -6.68 0.64 -10.23
N GLY A 34 -6.47 1.36 -9.13
CA GLY A 34 -7.55 1.86 -8.29
C GLY A 34 -8.44 2.85 -9.03
N PHE A 35 -7.85 3.81 -9.76
CA PHE A 35 -8.60 4.75 -10.60
C PHE A 35 -9.42 4.01 -11.65
N ARG A 36 -8.78 3.07 -12.37
CA ARG A 36 -9.44 2.24 -13.37
C ARG A 36 -10.65 1.53 -12.76
N ASN A 37 -10.47 0.80 -11.65
CA ASN A 37 -11.55 0.04 -11.03
C ASN A 37 -12.71 0.96 -10.63
N LEU A 38 -12.43 2.07 -9.94
CA LEU A 38 -13.47 3.04 -9.55
C LEU A 38 -14.18 3.68 -10.74
N TYR A 39 -13.45 3.96 -11.82
CA TYR A 39 -14.04 4.47 -13.05
C TYR A 39 -15.04 3.48 -13.66
N TYR A 40 -14.68 2.19 -13.73
CA TYR A 40 -15.60 1.17 -14.22
C TYR A 40 -16.80 0.98 -13.27
N ASP A 41 -16.54 0.94 -11.95
CA ASP A 41 -17.55 0.68 -10.93
C ASP A 41 -18.56 1.80 -10.75
N PHE A 42 -18.21 3.05 -11.05
CA PHE A 42 -19.07 4.21 -10.80
C PHE A 42 -19.43 5.05 -12.01
N ILE A 43 -18.66 5.00 -13.10
CA ILE A 43 -18.91 5.82 -14.29
C ILE A 43 -19.43 4.96 -15.43
N VAL A 44 -18.80 3.81 -15.69
CA VAL A 44 -19.22 2.92 -16.78
C VAL A 44 -20.49 2.15 -16.38
N SER A 45 -20.51 1.56 -15.19
CA SER A 45 -21.69 0.84 -14.65
C SER A 45 -22.92 1.74 -14.51
N ALA A 46 -22.73 3.00 -14.12
CA ALA A 46 -23.80 3.97 -13.92
C ALA A 46 -24.55 4.30 -15.22
N ARG A 47 -23.87 4.22 -16.38
CA ARG A 47 -24.52 4.38 -17.69
C ARG A 47 -25.50 3.25 -17.99
N ALA A 48 -25.27 2.05 -17.45
CA ALA A 48 -26.16 0.91 -17.63
C ALA A 48 -27.36 0.96 -16.67
N LEU A 49 -27.26 1.69 -15.55
CA LEU A 49 -28.30 1.78 -14.52
C LEU A 49 -28.56 3.25 -14.14
N PRO A 50 -29.22 4.05 -15.00
CA PRO A 50 -29.43 5.48 -14.77
C PRO A 50 -30.20 5.79 -13.48
N ALA A 51 -31.04 4.85 -13.02
CA ALA A 51 -31.79 4.97 -11.78
C ALA A 51 -30.89 5.13 -10.53
N LEU A 52 -29.62 4.68 -10.59
CA LEU A 52 -28.67 4.87 -9.50
C LEU A 52 -28.24 6.33 -9.34
N GLU A 53 -28.19 7.11 -10.43
CA GLU A 53 -27.85 8.53 -10.37
C GLU A 53 -28.97 9.37 -9.74
N ALA A 54 -30.21 8.88 -9.76
CA ALA A 54 -31.33 9.50 -9.05
C ALA A 54 -31.29 9.20 -7.53
N ASN A 55 -30.51 8.21 -7.10
CA ASN A 55 -30.39 7.84 -5.70
C ASN A 55 -29.31 8.69 -5.00
N GLN A 56 -29.73 9.60 -4.13
CA GLN A 56 -28.84 10.48 -3.38
C GLN A 56 -27.80 9.73 -2.52
N ALA A 57 -28.18 8.59 -1.92
CA ALA A 57 -27.26 7.78 -1.10
C ALA A 57 -26.15 7.16 -1.96
N TRP A 58 -26.46 6.75 -3.19
CA TRP A 58 -25.46 6.25 -4.14
C TRP A 58 -24.45 7.33 -4.54
N VAL A 59 -24.93 8.54 -4.86
CA VAL A 59 -24.08 9.68 -5.20
C VAL A 59 -23.17 10.06 -4.02
N GLN A 60 -23.71 10.06 -2.80
CA GLN A 60 -22.94 10.34 -1.59
C GLN A 60 -21.86 9.27 -1.35
N TYR A 61 -22.21 7.99 -1.47
CA TYR A 61 -21.25 6.89 -1.32
C TYR A 61 -20.12 6.98 -2.33
N ARG A 62 -20.44 7.24 -3.60
CA ARG A 62 -19.44 7.46 -4.67
C ARG A 62 -18.46 8.59 -4.30
N MET A 63 -18.97 9.73 -3.84
CA MET A 63 -18.13 10.87 -3.42
C MET A 63 -17.18 10.48 -2.28
N VAL A 64 -17.67 9.78 -1.26
CA VAL A 64 -16.85 9.30 -0.15
C VAL A 64 -15.75 8.35 -0.63
N VAL A 65 -16.07 7.40 -1.51
CA VAL A 65 -15.08 6.47 -2.08
C VAL A 65 -14.00 7.20 -2.88
N TRP A 66 -14.36 8.21 -3.68
CA TRP A 66 -13.37 9.03 -4.41
C TRP A 66 -12.44 9.82 -3.47
N VAL A 67 -12.96 10.36 -2.36
CA VAL A 67 -12.14 11.05 -1.35
C VAL A 67 -11.17 10.08 -0.68
N ILE A 68 -11.64 8.89 -0.28
CA ILE A 68 -10.79 7.84 0.30
C ILE A 68 -9.69 7.46 -0.69
N PHE A 69 -10.02 7.30 -1.97
CA PHE A 69 -9.06 6.98 -3.01
C PHE A 69 -8.02 8.08 -3.24
N ALA A 70 -8.41 9.37 -3.19
CA ALA A 70 -7.47 10.48 -3.31
C ALA A 70 -6.45 10.49 -2.14
N ILE A 71 -6.93 10.29 -0.91
CA ILE A 71 -6.09 10.17 0.29
C ILE A 71 -5.15 8.96 0.17
N MET A 72 -5.67 7.82 -0.29
CA MET A 72 -4.89 6.61 -0.53
C MET A 72 -3.76 6.87 -1.54
N CYS A 73 -4.06 7.52 -2.67
CA CYS A 73 -3.07 7.86 -3.68
C CYS A 73 -1.96 8.74 -3.11
N PHE A 74 -2.31 9.74 -2.29
CA PHE A 74 -1.33 10.58 -1.62
C PHE A 74 -0.36 9.75 -0.76
N PHE A 75 -0.87 8.83 0.06
CA PHE A 75 -0.02 7.96 0.89
C PHE A 75 0.86 7.01 0.06
N CYS A 76 0.31 6.42 -1.01
CA CYS A 76 1.06 5.57 -1.94
C CYS A 76 2.24 6.31 -2.58
N LEU A 77 1.98 7.51 -3.10
CA LEU A 77 2.99 8.36 -3.72
C LEU A 77 4.04 8.81 -2.68
N ALA A 78 3.60 9.24 -1.50
CA ALA A 78 4.48 9.66 -0.42
C ALA A 78 5.40 8.53 0.05
N ALA A 79 4.86 7.32 0.23
CA ALA A 79 5.66 6.15 0.62
C ALA A 79 6.64 5.72 -0.47
N GLY A 80 6.21 5.68 -1.74
CA GLY A 80 7.10 5.37 -2.86
C GLY A 80 8.22 6.40 -3.01
N TYR A 81 7.89 7.69 -2.91
CA TYR A 81 8.87 8.78 -2.91
C TYR A 81 9.84 8.69 -1.72
N ALA A 82 9.33 8.44 -0.52
CA ALA A 82 10.15 8.31 0.68
C ALA A 82 11.14 7.14 0.59
N LEU A 83 10.71 5.99 0.07
CA LEU A 83 11.58 4.85 -0.21
C LEU A 83 12.64 5.22 -1.26
N TRP A 84 12.24 5.90 -2.35
CA TRP A 84 13.17 6.26 -3.42
C TRP A 84 14.25 7.27 -2.99
N CYS A 85 13.83 8.35 -2.33
CA CYS A 85 14.66 9.53 -2.09
C CYS A 85 15.28 9.60 -0.69
N ILE A 86 14.49 9.37 0.37
CA ILE A 86 14.86 9.76 1.74
C ILE A 86 15.78 8.72 2.41
N LYS A 87 15.60 7.43 2.10
CA LYS A 87 16.49 6.33 2.51
C LYS A 87 16.75 6.25 4.04
N ARG A 88 15.73 6.49 4.86
CA ARG A 88 15.80 6.38 6.35
C ARG A 88 15.00 5.17 6.87
N PRO A 89 15.29 4.64 8.07
CA PRO A 89 14.51 3.53 8.65
C PRO A 89 13.00 3.80 8.71
N MET A 90 12.64 5.04 9.05
CA MET A 90 11.25 5.48 9.17
C MET A 90 10.48 5.39 7.83
N THR A 91 11.16 5.46 6.68
CA THR A 91 10.50 5.31 5.37
C THR A 91 10.06 3.88 5.11
N VAL A 92 10.77 2.90 5.68
CA VAL A 92 10.38 1.48 5.63
C VAL A 92 9.12 1.26 6.47
N GLN A 93 9.07 1.85 7.67
CA GLN A 93 7.90 1.78 8.54
C GLN A 93 6.68 2.46 7.90
N LEU A 94 6.86 3.63 7.28
CA LEU A 94 5.82 4.30 6.51
C LEU A 94 5.31 3.40 5.39
N ALA A 95 6.20 2.81 4.59
CA ALA A 95 5.80 1.93 3.49
C ALA A 95 5.02 0.70 3.96
N ILE A 96 5.43 0.06 5.07
CA ILE A 96 4.68 -1.03 5.68
C ILE A 96 3.29 -0.56 6.09
N GLY A 97 3.19 0.58 6.78
CA GLY A 97 1.91 1.16 7.20
C GLY A 97 0.99 1.43 6.01
N VAL A 98 1.52 2.01 4.93
CA VAL A 98 0.74 2.30 3.71
C VAL A 98 0.30 1.01 3.00
N ILE A 99 1.14 -0.02 2.93
CA ILE A 99 0.76 -1.31 2.33
C ILE A 99 -0.43 -1.93 3.08
N TRP A 100 -0.42 -1.92 4.42
CA TRP A 100 -1.53 -2.42 5.23
C TRP A 100 -2.77 -1.53 5.19
N LEU A 101 -2.58 -0.20 5.08
CA LEU A 101 -3.67 0.75 4.91
C LEU A 101 -4.41 0.49 3.59
N VAL A 102 -3.67 0.43 2.49
CA VAL A 102 -4.21 0.30 1.14
C VAL A 102 -4.79 -1.08 0.89
N GLY A 103 -4.16 -2.14 1.43
CA GLY A 103 -4.57 -3.52 1.23
C GLY A 103 -5.86 -3.86 1.99
N PRO A 104 -5.77 -4.40 3.21
CA PRO A 104 -6.96 -4.85 3.95
C PRO A 104 -7.80 -3.71 4.56
N ILE A 105 -7.22 -2.55 4.88
CA ILE A 105 -7.94 -1.51 5.63
C ILE A 105 -8.89 -0.70 4.73
N VAL A 106 -8.50 -0.27 3.53
CA VAL A 106 -9.39 0.49 2.63
C VAL A 106 -10.71 -0.25 2.30
N PRO A 107 -10.72 -1.56 1.98
CA PRO A 107 -11.96 -2.32 1.81
C PRO A 107 -12.86 -2.33 3.05
N LEU A 108 -12.27 -2.37 4.25
CA LEU A 108 -13.04 -2.25 5.50
C LEU A 108 -13.67 -0.87 5.62
N ILE A 109 -12.95 0.19 5.25
CA ILE A 109 -13.48 1.57 5.24
C ILE A 109 -14.60 1.70 4.21
N HIS A 110 -14.47 1.11 3.01
CA HIS A 110 -15.54 1.11 2.01
C HIS A 110 -16.80 0.39 2.51
N ALA A 111 -16.66 -0.78 3.11
CA ALA A 111 -17.79 -1.50 3.72
C ALA A 111 -18.45 -0.67 4.84
N ALA A 112 -17.65 -0.04 5.71
CA ALA A 112 -18.16 0.81 6.77
C ALA A 112 -18.90 2.04 6.22
N ALA A 113 -18.37 2.68 5.17
CA ALA A 113 -19.03 3.79 4.49
C ALA A 113 -20.35 3.36 3.84
N ALA A 114 -20.39 2.18 3.20
CA ALA A 114 -21.62 1.63 2.64
C ALA A 114 -22.65 1.32 3.73
N SER A 115 -22.24 0.68 4.83
CA SER A 115 -23.12 0.38 5.97
C SER A 115 -23.73 1.65 6.56
N ALA A 116 -22.91 2.69 6.76
CA ALA A 116 -23.36 3.96 7.32
C ALA A 116 -24.33 4.73 6.38
N ILE A 117 -24.06 4.75 5.07
CA ILE A 117 -24.83 5.56 4.10
C ILE A 117 -26.13 4.85 3.68
N PHE A 118 -26.09 3.53 3.49
CA PHE A 118 -27.27 2.77 3.06
C PHE A 118 -28.06 2.17 4.24
N HIS A 119 -27.62 2.42 5.48
CA HIS A 119 -28.21 1.86 6.71
C HIS A 119 -28.32 0.33 6.68
N LEU A 120 -27.31 -0.32 6.08
CA LEU A 120 -27.20 -1.77 5.99
C LEU A 120 -26.34 -2.32 7.13
N ASP A 121 -26.60 -3.56 7.53
CA ASP A 121 -25.73 -4.27 8.47
C ASP A 121 -24.31 -4.41 7.88
N PHE A 122 -23.30 -4.08 8.69
CA PHE A 122 -21.90 -4.13 8.30
C PHE A 122 -21.52 -5.52 7.78
N ALA A 123 -22.03 -6.58 8.42
CA ALA A 123 -21.77 -7.97 8.02
C ALA A 123 -22.22 -8.26 6.57
N GLN A 124 -23.25 -7.59 6.07
CA GLN A 124 -23.69 -7.71 4.68
C GLN A 124 -22.78 -6.91 3.74
N THR A 125 -22.41 -5.70 4.14
CA THR A 125 -21.57 -4.82 3.30
C THR A 125 -20.12 -5.26 3.17
N ILE A 126 -19.59 -6.00 4.16
CA ILE A 126 -18.21 -6.48 4.14
C ILE A 126 -18.05 -7.78 3.34
N LYS A 127 -19.12 -8.55 3.18
CA LYS A 127 -19.12 -9.86 2.52
C LYS A 127 -18.49 -9.85 1.12
N PRO A 128 -18.73 -8.86 0.24
CA PRO A 128 -18.07 -8.79 -1.06
C PRO A 128 -16.55 -8.64 -0.99
N PHE A 129 -16.02 -8.15 0.14
CA PHE A 129 -14.59 -7.84 0.30
C PHE A 129 -13.79 -8.98 0.95
N TYR A 130 -14.40 -10.06 1.44
CA TYR A 130 -13.67 -11.11 2.17
C TYR A 130 -12.49 -11.69 1.40
N VAL A 131 -12.70 -12.06 0.13
CA VAL A 131 -11.65 -12.61 -0.72
C VAL A 131 -10.55 -11.57 -0.97
N LEU A 132 -10.93 -10.32 -1.21
CA LEU A 132 -9.99 -9.23 -1.45
C LEU A 132 -9.15 -8.91 -0.21
N ILE A 133 -9.76 -8.87 0.97
CA ILE A 133 -9.09 -8.64 2.25
C ILE A 133 -8.12 -9.79 2.56
N ALA A 134 -8.55 -11.04 2.38
CA ALA A 134 -7.68 -12.19 2.60
C ALA A 134 -6.48 -12.19 1.65
N ALA A 135 -6.71 -11.99 0.34
CA ALA A 135 -5.65 -11.97 -0.66
C ALA A 135 -4.67 -10.79 -0.44
N SER A 136 -5.20 -9.59 -0.16
CA SER A 136 -4.37 -8.42 0.11
C SER A 136 -3.58 -8.55 1.40
N ALA A 137 -4.13 -9.15 2.47
CA ALA A 137 -3.40 -9.39 3.71
C ALA A 137 -2.20 -10.33 3.49
N ILE A 138 -2.36 -11.39 2.70
CA ILE A 138 -1.25 -12.29 2.32
C ILE A 138 -0.17 -11.51 1.56
N GLN A 139 -0.58 -10.70 0.57
CA GLN A 139 0.35 -9.86 -0.19
C GLN A 139 1.07 -8.83 0.71
N CYS A 140 0.37 -8.21 1.65
CA CYS A 140 0.92 -7.28 2.63
C CYS A 140 1.96 -7.98 3.51
N ALA A 141 1.67 -9.19 3.98
CA ALA A 141 2.59 -9.98 4.78
C ALA A 141 3.89 -10.32 4.03
N ILE A 142 3.78 -10.71 2.74
CA ILE A 142 4.94 -10.98 1.88
C ILE A 142 5.84 -9.75 1.78
N TRP A 143 5.27 -8.58 1.44
CA TRP A 143 6.06 -7.35 1.30
C TRP A 143 6.61 -6.84 2.63
N THR A 144 5.84 -6.98 3.71
CA THR A 144 6.31 -6.65 5.07
C THR A 144 7.52 -7.53 5.42
N GLY A 145 7.44 -8.84 5.19
CA GLY A 145 8.55 -9.77 5.41
C GLY A 145 9.78 -9.40 4.58
N TYR A 146 9.58 -9.05 3.30
CA TYR A 146 10.65 -8.57 2.42
C TYR A 146 11.32 -7.30 2.98
N LEU A 147 10.52 -6.28 3.33
CA LEU A 147 11.03 -5.00 3.84
C LEU A 147 11.80 -5.15 5.16
N LEU A 148 11.37 -6.04 6.05
CA LEU A 148 12.03 -6.24 7.34
C LEU A 148 13.29 -7.11 7.28
N ARG A 149 13.32 -8.10 6.37
CA ARG A 149 14.39 -9.12 6.35
C ARG A 149 15.43 -8.93 5.24
N SER A 150 15.09 -8.27 4.14
CA SER A 150 15.96 -8.14 2.98
C SER A 150 17.29 -7.44 3.30
N SER A 151 18.41 -8.10 2.96
CA SER A 151 19.75 -7.52 3.10
C SER A 151 19.90 -6.21 2.33
N ARG A 152 19.28 -6.10 1.15
CA ARG A 152 19.29 -4.85 0.35
C ARG A 152 18.61 -3.71 1.10
N VAL A 153 17.46 -3.96 1.71
CA VAL A 153 16.72 -2.94 2.47
C VAL A 153 17.54 -2.52 3.69
N LYS A 154 18.07 -3.47 4.46
CA LYS A 154 18.95 -3.18 5.60
C LYS A 154 20.14 -2.31 5.19
N ASN A 155 20.87 -2.70 4.15
CA ASN A 155 22.04 -1.95 3.65
C ASN A 155 21.68 -0.56 3.09
N THR A 156 20.43 -0.34 2.67
CA THR A 156 19.99 0.92 2.05
C THR A 156 19.45 1.91 3.07
N TYR A 157 18.66 1.42 4.05
CA TYR A 157 17.91 2.28 4.98
C TYR A 157 18.47 2.27 6.40
N TYR A 158 19.36 1.34 6.75
CA TYR A 158 19.99 1.23 8.07
C TYR A 158 21.53 1.24 7.93
N PRO A 159 22.13 2.34 7.43
CA PRO A 159 23.59 2.46 7.39
C PRO A 159 24.17 2.39 8.81
N ALA A 160 25.38 1.82 8.93
CA ALA A 160 26.02 1.41 10.18
C ALA A 160 26.31 2.54 11.21
N ASP A 161 25.91 3.78 10.95
CA ASP A 161 26.17 4.94 11.80
C ASP A 161 25.21 5.06 12.99
N SER A 162 24.27 4.13 13.18
CA SER A 162 23.55 3.97 14.46
C SER A 162 24.35 3.23 15.54
N GLY A 163 25.64 2.95 15.28
CA GLY A 163 26.57 2.25 16.19
C GLY A 163 27.56 3.15 16.94
N LEU A 164 27.29 4.45 17.08
CA LEU A 164 28.15 5.31 17.90
C LEU A 164 27.80 5.24 19.39
N LYS A 165 28.68 4.52 20.10
CA LYS A 165 29.11 4.68 21.50
C LYS A 165 28.27 4.01 22.61
N SER A 166 28.61 2.74 22.90
CA SER A 166 28.92 2.38 24.29
C SER A 166 30.35 1.84 24.30
N GLY A 167 31.26 2.74 24.62
CA GLY A 167 32.69 2.52 24.67
C GLY A 167 33.26 3.53 25.64
N LYS A 168 32.98 3.29 26.93
CA LYS A 168 33.78 3.55 28.13
C LYS A 168 32.98 3.10 29.34
#